data_AF-A0A7Y4VQV6-F1
#
_entry.id   AF-A0A7Y4VQV6-F1
#
_cell.length_a   1.000
_cell.length_b   1.000
_cell.length_c   1.000
_cell.angle_alpha   90.00
_cell.angle_beta   90.00
_cell.angle_gamma   90.00
#
_symmetry.space_group_name_H-M   'P 1'
#
loop_
_entity.id
_entity.type
_entity.pdbx_description
1 polymer ?
#
loop_
_entity_poly.entity_id
_entity_poly.type
_entity_poly.pdbx_seq_one_letter_code
_entity_poly.pdbx_strand_id
1 'polypeptide(L)' 'MIKVRPRGNESIQQLLKRFKRLCMREGLTRDIKRTSYYEKPSEKKRRRSRKAVRKVLMA' A
#
# COMPACT_ATOMS: atom_id res chain seq x y z
N MET A 1 -9.94 3.78 0.17
CA MET A 1 -10.59 3.26 1.39
C MET A 1 -10.98 1.81 1.10
N ILE A 2 -10.26 0.87 1.71
CA ILE A 2 -10.37 -0.55 1.39
C ILE A 2 -11.70 -1.08 1.93
N LYS A 3 -12.60 -1.49 1.04
CA LYS A 3 -13.89 -2.12 1.40
C LYS A 3 -13.90 -3.55 0.88
N VAL A 4 -14.18 -4.51 1.77
CA VAL A 4 -14.30 -5.93 1.43
C VAL A 4 -15.66 -6.40 1.89
N ARG A 5 -16.51 -6.80 0.94
CA ARG A 5 -17.81 -7.41 1.25
C ARG A 5 -17.66 -8.94 1.29
N PRO A 6 -18.33 -9.61 2.25
CA PRO A 6 -18.41 -11.07 2.27
C PRO A 6 -19.19 -11.56 1.05
N ARG A 7 -18.74 -12.67 0.45
CA ARG A 7 -19.54 -13.43 -0.52
C ARG A 7 -20.26 -14.54 0.22
N GLY A 8 -21.46 -14.93 -0.23
CA GLY A 8 -22.34 -15.88 0.48
C GLY A 8 -21.70 -17.23 0.82
N ASN A 9 -20.66 -17.65 0.11
CA ASN A 9 -19.97 -18.93 0.33
C ASN A 9 -18.54 -18.78 0.90
N GLU A 10 -18.12 -17.59 1.36
CA GLU A 10 -16.77 -17.39 1.91
C GLU A 10 -16.74 -17.59 3.43
N SER A 11 -15.79 -18.39 3.91
CA SER A 11 -15.46 -18.45 5.34
C SER A 11 -14.77 -17.17 5.81
N ILE A 12 -14.94 -16.81 7.09
CA ILE A 12 -14.33 -15.63 7.73
C ILE A 12 -12.80 -15.59 7.50
N GLN A 13 -12.13 -16.73 7.50
CA GLN A 13 -10.69 -16.81 7.25
C GLN A 13 -10.32 -16.42 5.81
N GLN A 14 -11.14 -16.79 4.82
CA GLN A 14 -10.93 -16.42 3.42
C GLN A 14 -11.12 -14.91 3.22
N LEU A 15 -12.13 -14.34 3.89
CA LEU A 15 -12.38 -12.90 3.90
C LEU A 15 -11.16 -12.11 4.44
N LEU A 16 -10.60 -12.54 5.58
CA LEU A 16 -9.42 -11.94 6.19
C LEU A 16 -8.18 -12.03 5.28
N LYS A 17 -7.99 -13.18 4.61
CA LYS A 17 -6.89 -13.36 3.64
C LYS A 17 -7.04 -12.41 2.45
N ARG A 18 -8.26 -12.21 1.94
CA ARG A 18 -8.54 -11.28 0.85
C ARG A 18 -8.34 -9.83 1.27
N PHE A 19 -8.78 -9.47 2.48
CA PHE A 19 -8.52 -8.17 3.09
C PHE A 19 -7.03 -7.89 3.22
N LYS A 20 -6.25 -8.83 3.78
CA LYS A 20 -4.79 -8.70 3.88
C LYS A 20 -4.14 -8.50 2.52
N ARG A 21 -4.54 -9.27 1.49
CA ARG A 21 -4.04 -9.10 0.12
C ARG A 21 -4.37 -7.72 -0.45
N LEU A 22 -5.57 -7.19 -0.22
CA LEU A 22 -5.96 -5.85 -0.66
C LEU A 22 -5.14 -4.76 0.03
N CYS A 23 -4.92 -4.86 1.34
CA CYS A 23 -4.05 -3.94 2.09
C CYS A 23 -2.60 -3.95 1.58
N MET A 24 -2.07 -5.13 1.23
CA MET A 24 -0.74 -5.25 0.64
C MET A 24 -0.68 -4.66 -0.77
N ARG A 25 -1.70 -4.88 -1.59
CA ARG A 25 -1.77 -4.38 -2.97
C ARG A 25 -1.88 -2.85 -3.03
N GLU A 26 -2.69 -2.24 -2.17
CA GLU A 26 -2.73 -0.76 -2.05
C GLU A 26 -1.43 -0.19 -1.45
N GLY A 27 -0.59 -1.02 -0.84
CA GLY A 27 0.63 -0.55 -0.17
C GLY A 27 0.34 0.26 1.09
N LEU A 28 -0.81 0.01 1.73
CA LEU A 28 -1.27 0.74 2.92
C LEU A 28 -0.21 0.72 4.03
N THR A 29 0.43 -0.42 4.26
CA THR A 29 1.51 -0.57 5.25
C THR A 29 2.74 0.29 4.93
N ARG A 30 3.06 0.46 3.65
CA ARG A 30 4.17 1.34 3.20
C ARG A 30 3.82 2.80 3.41
N ASP A 31 2.56 3.16 3.25
CA ASP A 31 2.09 4.52 3.41
C ASP A 31 2.00 4.91 4.89
N ILE A 32 1.56 4.00 5.77
CA ILE A 32 1.61 4.18 7.23
C ILE A 32 3.04 4.47 7.70
N LYS A 33 4.02 3.64 7.29
CA LYS A 33 5.44 3.85 7.62
C LYS A 33 6.03 5.15 7.06
N ARG A 34 5.45 5.69 5.99
CA ARG A 34 5.91 6.91 5.33
C ARG A 34 5.37 8.16 6.02
N THR A 35 4.20 8.06 6.66
CA THR A 35 3.56 9.16 7.38
C THR A 35 3.78 9.10 8.88
N SER A 36 4.43 8.06 9.40
CA SER A 36 4.68 7.90 10.84
C SER A 36 5.68 8.92 11.40
N TYR A 37 6.44 9.60 10.54
CA TYR A 37 7.34 10.68 10.92
C TYR A 37 7.25 11.84 9.94
N TYR A 38 7.63 13.04 10.40
CA TYR A 38 7.72 14.20 9.53
C TYR A 38 8.87 14.03 8.54
N GLU A 39 8.54 14.05 7.26
CA GLU A 39 9.50 14.06 6.15
C GLU A 39 9.56 15.49 5.58
N LYS A 40 10.74 16.12 5.61
CA LYS A 40 10.96 17.44 5.01
C LYS A 40 10.51 17.43 3.54
N PRO A 41 9.86 18.50 3.03
CA PRO A 41 9.34 18.52 1.65
C PRO A 41 10.41 18.27 0.58
N SER A 42 11.67 18.67 0.82
CA SER A 42 12.81 18.37 -0.07
C SER A 42 13.08 16.87 -0.18
N GLU A 43 13.13 16.16 0.94
CA GLU A 43 13.34 14.71 0.99
C GLU A 43 12.17 13.96 0.36
N LYS A 44 10.93 14.44 0.59
CA LYS A 44 9.73 13.91 -0.06
C LYS A 44 9.81 14.01 -1.59
N LYS A 45 10.27 15.14 -2.13
CA LYS A 45 10.50 15.33 -3.57
C LYS A 45 11.60 14.39 -4.08
N ARG A 46 12.75 14.32 -3.41
CA ARG A 46 13.88 13.45 -3.77
C ARG A 46 13.51 11.97 -3.75
N ARG A 47 12.72 11.52 -2.79
CA ARG A 47 12.21 10.14 -2.72
C ARG A 47 11.22 9.83 -3.84
N ARG A 48 10.37 10.79 -4.22
CA ARG A 48 9.42 10.63 -5.34
C ARG A 48 10.16 10.47 -6.68
N SER A 49 11.18 11.29 -6.95
CA SER A 49 11.97 11.16 -8.18
C SER A 49 12.71 9.81 -8.24
N ARG A 50 13.39 9.41 -7.17
CA ARG A 50 14.05 8.09 -7.08
C ARG A 50 13.08 6.92 -7.31
N LYS A 51 11.86 6.99 -6.73
CA LYS A 51 10.83 5.96 -6.94
C LYS A 51 10.35 5.92 -8.40
N ALA A 52 10.22 7.07 -9.06
CA ALA A 52 9.82 7.13 -10.46
C ALA A 52 10.90 6.52 -11.37
N VAL A 53 12.17 6.92 -11.18
CA VAL A 53 13.32 6.35 -11.92
C VAL A 53 13.40 4.84 -11.72
N ARG A 54 13.32 4.37 -10.48
CA ARG A 54 13.33 2.92 -10.19
C ARG A 54 12.15 2.19 -10.85
N LYS A 55 10.96 2.81 -10.94
CA LYS A 55 9.80 2.19 -11.60
C LYS A 55 10.03 2.04 -13.10
N VAL A 56 10.66 3.03 -13.74
CA VAL A 56 11.00 2.97 -15.18
C VAL A 56 12.10 1.94 -15.45
N LEU A 57 13.12 1.86 -14.59
CA LEU A 57 14.23 0.90 -14.73
C LEU A 57 13.85 -0.56 -14.43
N MET A 58 12.75 -0.79 -13.70
CA MET A 58 12.28 -2.11 -13.28
C MET A 58 11.01 -2.56 -14.03
N ALA A 59 10.56 -1.76 -15.00
CA ALA A 59 9.50 -2.11 -15.94
C ALA A 59 10.13 -2.74 -17.18
#